data_AF-A0A8S9QQ81-F1
#
_entry.id   AF-A0A8S9QQ81-F1
#
_cell.length_a   1.000
_cell.length_b   1.000
_cell.length_c   1.000
_cell.angle_alpha   90.00
_cell.angle_beta   90.00
_cell.angle_gamma   90.00
#
_symmetry.space_group_name_H-M   'P 1'
#
loop_
_entity.id
_entity.type
_entity.pdbx_description
1 polymer ?
#
loop_
_entity_poly.entity_id
_entity_poly.type
_entity_poly.pdbx_seq_one_letter_code
_entity_poly.pdbx_strand_id
1 'polypeptide(L)' 'MVSPTVDSRRCLSYLMNENAEEALTDAIQAQVVSPEWPTALYLQAACLFKLGMETDAQQALKDGTTLEAKKTNRR' A
#
# COMPACT_ATOMS: atom_id res chain seq x y z
N MET A 1 -7.46 0.85 -18.93
CA MET A 1 -6.38 -0.05 -18.48
C MET A 1 -5.86 0.52 -17.16
N VAL A 2 -6.23 -0.07 -16.03
CA VAL A 2 -5.79 0.39 -14.70
C VAL A 2 -4.50 -0.36 -14.38
N SER A 3 -3.39 0.37 -14.23
CA SER A 3 -2.08 -0.23 -13.94
C SER A 3 -1.75 0.02 -12.47
N PRO A 4 -1.43 -1.02 -11.70
CA PRO A 4 -1.14 -0.87 -10.27
C PRO A 4 0.08 0.02 -10.04
N THR A 5 1.02 0.05 -10.99
CA THR A 5 2.19 0.94 -10.97
C THR A 5 1.83 2.41 -11.08
N VAL A 6 0.76 2.76 -11.81
CA VAL A 6 0.29 4.14 -11.94
C VAL A 6 -0.34 4.60 -10.62
N ASP A 7 -1.19 3.76 -10.03
CA ASP A 7 -1.85 4.06 -8.75
C ASP A 7 -0.81 4.19 -7.62
N SER A 8 0.19 3.31 -7.56
CA SER A 8 1.27 3.44 -6.56
C SER A 8 2.14 4.69 -6.71
N ARG A 9 2.41 5.13 -7.95
CA ARG A 9 3.17 6.37 -8.18
C ARG A 9 2.34 7.60 -7.78
N ARG A 10 1.05 7.58 -8.07
CA ARG A 10 0.12 8.66 -7.70
C ARG A 10 -0.06 8.72 -6.18
N CYS A 11 -0.20 7.58 -5.51
CA CYS A 11 -0.17 7.46 -4.06
C CYS A 11 1.05 8.12 -3.44
N LEU A 12 2.26 7.83 -3.96
CA LEU A 12 3.49 8.43 -3.45
C LEU A 12 3.51 9.96 -3.63
N SER A 13 3.01 10.46 -4.77
CA SER A 13 2.87 11.89 -5.02
C SER A 13 1.92 12.54 -4.01
N TYR A 14 0.78 11.93 -3.71
CA TYR A 14 -0.15 12.45 -2.72
C TYR A 14 0.44 12.45 -1.30
N LEU A 15 1.17 11.40 -0.92
CA LEU A 15 1.90 11.34 0.36
C LEU A 15 2.91 12.49 0.52
N MET A 16 3.58 12.89 -0.56
CA MET A 16 4.53 14.01 -0.54
C MET A 16 3.86 15.37 -0.45
N ASN A 17 2.59 15.48 -0.87
CA ASN A 17 1.80 16.71 -0.81
C ASN A 17 0.85 16.74 0.41
N GLU A 18 1.09 15.90 1.42
CA GLU A 18 0.29 15.82 2.66
C GLU A 18 -1.16 15.34 2.47
N ASN A 19 -1.52 14.84 1.28
CA ASN A 19 -2.85 14.31 0.96
C ASN A 19 -2.90 12.79 1.23
N ALA A 20 -2.86 12.40 2.50
CA ALA A 20 -2.76 11.00 2.87
C ALA A 20 -4.05 10.20 2.62
N GLU A 21 -5.24 10.84 2.60
CA GLU A 21 -6.52 10.17 2.34
C GLU A 21 -6.66 9.74 0.87
N GLU A 22 -6.32 10.62 -0.07
CA GLU A 22 -6.27 10.30 -1.49
C GLU A 22 -5.19 9.27 -1.79
N ALA A 23 -4.03 9.39 -1.11
CA ALA A 23 -2.96 8.41 -1.22
C ALA A 23 -3.41 7.02 -0.77
N LEU A 24 -4.21 6.92 0.29
CA LEU A 24 -4.75 5.66 0.78
C LEU A 24 -5.68 5.02 -0.27
N THR A 25 -6.54 5.82 -0.90
CA THR A 25 -7.46 5.35 -1.95
C THR A 25 -6.69 4.73 -3.12
N ASP A 26 -5.62 5.38 -3.56
CA ASP A 26 -4.75 4.86 -4.62
C ASP A 26 -4.00 3.59 -4.20
N ALA A 27 -3.53 3.52 -2.96
CA ALA A 27 -2.87 2.33 -2.44
C ALA A 27 -3.83 1.13 -2.33
N ILE A 28 -5.10 1.36 -1.99
CA ILE A 28 -6.16 0.35 -2.00
C ILE A 28 -6.44 -0.11 -3.42
N GLN A 29 -6.56 0.82 -4.36
CA GLN A 29 -6.78 0.49 -5.77
C GLN A 29 -5.62 -0.36 -6.35
N ALA A 30 -4.38 0.00 -6.04
CA ALA A 30 -3.20 -0.77 -6.44
C ALA A 30 -3.24 -2.21 -5.89
N GLN A 31 -3.69 -2.38 -4.64
CA GLN A 31 -3.84 -3.69 -4.00
C GLN A 31 -4.98 -4.52 -4.63
N VAL A 32 -6.09 -3.89 -5.01
CA VAL A 32 -7.20 -4.57 -5.70
C VAL A 32 -6.76 -5.06 -7.08
N VAL A 33 -5.98 -4.24 -7.80
CA VAL A 33 -5.49 -4.59 -9.14
C VAL A 33 -4.39 -5.67 -9.07
N SER A 34 -3.55 -5.66 -8.03
CA SER A 34 -2.52 -6.67 -7.82
C SER A 34 -2.48 -7.17 -6.38
N PRO A 35 -3.32 -8.18 -6.05
CA PRO A 35 -3.40 -8.72 -4.68
C PRO A 35 -2.10 -9.35 -4.18
N GLU A 36 -1.27 -9.85 -5.10
CA GLU A 36 0.01 -10.49 -4.80
C GLU A 36 1.20 -9.50 -4.73
N TRP A 37 0.92 -8.20 -4.62
CA TRP A 37 1.94 -7.16 -4.60
C TRP A 37 2.13 -6.54 -3.21
N PRO A 38 3.16 -6.96 -2.44
CA PRO A 38 3.39 -6.47 -1.08
C PRO A 38 3.60 -4.95 -0.99
N THR A 39 4.11 -4.34 -2.07
CA THR A 39 4.36 -2.90 -2.12
C THR A 39 3.09 -2.08 -1.94
N ALA A 40 1.94 -2.54 -2.43
CA ALA A 40 0.68 -1.82 -2.24
C ALA A 40 0.25 -1.82 -0.77
N LEU A 41 0.45 -2.92 -0.02
CA LEU A 41 0.23 -2.99 1.43
C LEU A 41 1.19 -2.09 2.21
N TYR A 42 2.46 -1.99 1.79
CA TYR A 42 3.42 -1.07 2.41
C TYR A 42 3.06 0.40 2.17
N LEU A 43 2.52 0.74 1.00
CA LEU A 43 2.01 2.08 0.72
C LEU A 43 0.77 2.40 1.56
N GLN A 44 -0.16 1.45 1.72
CA GLN A 44 -1.30 1.62 2.62
C GLN A 44 -0.85 1.89 4.06
N ALA A 45 0.11 1.13 4.57
CA ALA A 45 0.68 1.36 5.90
C ALA A 45 1.27 2.77 6.03
N ALA A 46 2.03 3.24 5.03
CA ALA A 46 2.59 4.59 5.04
C ALA A 46 1.51 5.68 5.08
N CYS A 47 0.42 5.51 4.32
CA CYS A 47 -0.75 6.41 4.37
C CYS A 47 -1.43 6.40 5.74
N LEU A 48 -1.67 5.22 6.30
CA LEU A 48 -2.33 5.05 7.59
C LEU A 48 -1.51 5.64 8.74
N PHE A 49 -0.18 5.51 8.71
CA PHE A 49 0.70 6.20 9.67
C PHE A 49 0.59 7.73 9.57
N LYS A 50 0.49 8.27 8.35
CA LYS A 50 0.31 9.71 8.14
C LYS A 50 -1.06 10.20 8.63
N LEU A 51 -2.09 9.35 8.59
CA LEU A 51 -3.44 9.64 9.09
C LEU A 51 -3.60 9.42 10.61
N GLY A 52 -2.55 8.96 11.31
CA GLY A 52 -2.63 8.64 12.74
C GLY A 52 -3.36 7.33 13.06
N MET A 53 -3.64 6.51 12.04
CA MET A 53 -4.32 5.21 12.17
C MET A 53 -3.30 4.09 12.41
N GLU A 54 -2.55 4.17 13.50
CA GLU A 54 -1.40 3.30 13.76
C GLU A 54 -1.76 1.80 13.81
N THR A 55 -2.90 1.45 14.39
CA THR A 55 -3.36 0.05 14.49
C THR A 55 -3.55 -0.57 13.10
N ASP A 56 -4.21 0.16 12.20
CA ASP A 56 -4.47 -0.31 10.83
C ASP A 56 -3.17 -0.32 10.02
N ALA A 57 -2.28 0.65 10.25
CA ALA A 57 -0.97 0.69 9.61
C ALA A 57 -0.11 -0.53 9.98
N GLN A 58 -0.08 -0.91 11.25
CA GLN A 58 0.62 -2.11 11.72
C GLN A 58 0.03 -3.40 11.13
N GLN A 59 -1.30 -3.46 11.02
CA GLN A 59 -1.97 -4.59 10.38
C GLN A 59 -1.59 -4.69 8.90
N ALA A 60 -1.61 -3.58 8.16
CA ALA A 60 -1.19 -3.54 6.75
C ALA A 60 0.28 -3.96 6.57
N LEU A 61 1.19 -3.55 7.46
CA LEU A 61 2.59 -4.02 7.46
C LEU A 61 2.69 -5.53 7.68
N LYS A 62 1.91 -6.07 8.63
CA LYS A 62 1.91 -7.51 8.93
C LYS A 62 1.41 -8.33 7.75
N ASP A 63 0.40 -7.84 7.05
CA ASP A 63 -0.13 -8.49 5.86
C ASP A 63 0.86 -8.41 4.70
N GLY A 64 1.52 -7.26 4.50
CA GLY A 64 2.57 -7.06 3.51
C GLY A 64 3.78 -8.00 3.71
N THR A 65 4.29 -8.07 4.93
CA THR A 65 5.42 -8.94 5.30
C THR A 65 5.06 -10.43 5.16
N THR A 66 3.83 -10.81 5.54
CA THR A 66 3.35 -12.19 5.36
C THR A 66 3.24 -12.56 3.88
N LEU A 67 2.76 -11.64 3.04
CA LEU A 67 2.66 -11.86 1.60
C LEU A 67 4.04 -11.97 0.94
N GLU A 68 4.98 -11.11 1.33
CA GLU A 68 6.36 -11.15 0.85
C GLU A 68 7.08 -12.43 1.28
N ALA A 69 6.93 -12.86 2.54
CA ALA A 69 7.47 -14.13 3.03
C ALA A 69 6.94 -15.33 2.23
N LYS A 70 5.63 -15.36 1.92
CA LYS A 70 5.04 -16.38 1.04
C LYS A 70 5.62 -16.37 -0.36
N LYS A 71 5.91 -15.18 -0.90
CA LYS A 71 6.49 -15.02 -2.25
C LYS A 71 7.96 -15.47 -2.28
N THR A 72 8.73 -15.15 -1.25
CA THR A 72 10.13 -15.58 -1.12
C THR A 72 10.25 -17.10 -0.94
N ASN A 73 9.35 -17.72 -0.16
CA ASN A 73 9.36 -19.18 0.02
C ASN A 73 8.90 -19.97 -1.23
N ARG A 74 8.40 -19.29 -2.27
CA ARG A 74 8.03 -19.89 -3.57
C ARG A 74 9.12 -19.74 -4.64
N ARG A 75 10.21 -19.02 -4.34
CA ARG A 75 11.37 -18.88 -5.23
C ARG A 75 12.43 -19.92 -4.90
#